data_AF-A0A6I2IDK6-F1
#
_entry.id   AF-A0A6I2IDK6-F1
#
_cell.length_a   1.000
_cell.length_b   1.000
_cell.length_c   1.000
_cell.angle_alpha   90.00
_cell.angle_beta   90.00
_cell.angle_gamma   90.00
#
_symmetry.space_group_name_H-M   'P 1'
#
loop_
_entity.id
_entity.type
_entity.pdbx_description
1 polymer ?
#
loop_
_entity_poly.entity_id
_entity_poly.type
_entity_poly.pdbx_seq_one_letter_code
_entity_poly.pdbx_strand_id
1 'polypeptide(L)'
;MTRRYLRILVVGSLFTLSACAQQSEVRQMKQSVNTLNTAMEKLNQETVKITQQNALNAKSSSGVYLLPGANTPALLKSQIGTLKMSLVNIAQNADGTTATLRIKGESTDPLPAFSGTVEWGQIQGTTDSYQEVNVKNQLINAPASVLAPSDVDIPLQLSGVTPDQLGFVRIHDIQPAAQ
;
A
#
# COMPACT_ATOMS: atom_id res chain seq x y z
N MET A 1 -41.66 12.81 -87.28
CA MET A 1 -40.88 11.77 -86.56
C MET A 1 -39.41 12.20 -86.53
N THR A 2 -38.70 11.97 -85.41
CA THR A 2 -37.34 12.43 -84.99
C THR A 2 -37.28 13.85 -84.38
N ARG A 3 -37.14 14.04 -83.05
CA ARG A 3 -36.04 13.81 -82.07
C ARG A 3 -34.94 14.90 -82.17
N ARG A 4 -34.41 15.58 -81.12
CA ARG A 4 -34.49 15.50 -79.65
C ARG A 4 -33.92 16.79 -79.01
N TYR A 5 -34.57 17.22 -77.94
CA TYR A 5 -34.14 17.72 -76.62
C TYR A 5 -33.11 18.87 -76.42
N LEU A 6 -33.66 19.88 -75.74
CA LEU A 6 -33.10 21.08 -75.13
C LEU A 6 -32.43 20.79 -73.77
N ARG A 7 -31.37 21.55 -73.49
CA ARG A 7 -30.58 21.63 -72.24
C ARG A 7 -31.44 21.83 -70.98
N ILE A 8 -30.95 21.36 -69.83
CA ILE A 8 -30.91 22.10 -68.54
C ILE A 8 -29.89 21.40 -67.59
N LEU A 9 -29.01 22.22 -67.01
CA LEU A 9 -28.11 21.93 -65.88
C LEU A 9 -28.83 22.24 -64.57
N VAL A 10 -28.78 21.36 -63.55
CA VAL A 10 -28.93 21.72 -62.13
C VAL A 10 -28.12 20.77 -61.23
N VAL A 11 -27.36 21.36 -60.31
CA VAL A 11 -26.58 20.75 -59.20
C VAL A 11 -27.48 20.57 -57.97
N GLY A 12 -27.30 19.53 -57.15
CA GLY A 12 -27.98 19.41 -55.85
C GLY A 12 -27.59 18.20 -54.98
N SER A 13 -26.68 18.44 -54.03
CA SER A 13 -26.66 18.08 -52.59
C SER A 13 -26.86 16.64 -52.03
N LEU A 14 -26.07 16.40 -50.98
CA LEU A 14 -25.96 15.26 -50.03
C LEU A 14 -27.25 14.87 -49.27
N PHE A 15 -27.31 13.62 -48.78
CA PHE A 15 -27.55 13.17 -47.37
C PHE A 15 -28.19 11.75 -47.26
N THR A 16 -27.46 10.80 -46.62
CA THR A 16 -27.85 9.76 -45.58
C THR A 16 -29.00 8.73 -45.84
N LEU A 17 -29.14 7.51 -45.30
CA LEU A 17 -28.82 6.75 -44.05
C LEU A 17 -28.87 5.21 -44.34
N SER A 18 -27.98 4.36 -43.79
CA SER A 18 -28.13 3.40 -42.65
C SER A 18 -28.93 2.08 -42.86
N ALA A 19 -28.29 0.93 -42.60
CA ALA A 19 -28.79 -0.24 -41.83
C ALA A 19 -27.75 -1.41 -41.87
N CYS A 20 -27.07 -1.74 -40.76
CA CYS A 20 -27.25 -2.94 -39.88
C CYS A 20 -26.68 -4.26 -40.47
N ALA A 21 -26.00 -5.18 -39.76
CA ALA A 21 -25.66 -5.39 -38.36
C ALA A 21 -24.64 -6.56 -38.25
N GLN A 22 -23.96 -6.74 -37.10
CA GLN A 22 -23.99 -8.04 -36.38
C GLN A 22 -23.48 -7.85 -34.94
N GLN A 23 -24.44 -7.79 -34.02
CA GLN A 23 -24.30 -7.64 -32.58
C GLN A 23 -24.17 -9.02 -31.92
N SER A 24 -23.01 -9.68 -32.07
CA SER A 24 -22.76 -11.01 -31.48
C SER A 24 -21.77 -10.98 -30.32
N GLU A 25 -20.81 -10.06 -30.31
CA GLU A 25 -19.72 -10.03 -29.33
C GLU A 25 -20.11 -9.43 -27.97
N VAL A 26 -21.21 -8.68 -27.89
CA VAL A 26 -21.56 -7.86 -26.71
C VAL A 26 -22.16 -8.69 -25.57
N ARG A 27 -22.61 -9.92 -25.82
CA ARG A 27 -23.26 -10.76 -24.78
C ARG A 27 -22.28 -11.64 -24.01
N GLN A 28 -21.24 -12.18 -24.64
CA GLN A 28 -20.21 -12.96 -23.94
C GLN A 28 -19.27 -12.09 -23.10
N MET A 29 -19.07 -10.83 -23.51
CA MET A 29 -18.23 -9.88 -22.79
C MET A 29 -18.81 -9.47 -21.41
N LYS A 30 -20.14 -9.54 -21.23
CA LYS A 30 -20.79 -9.15 -19.96
C LYS A 30 -20.65 -10.17 -18.83
N GLN A 31 -20.52 -11.46 -19.13
CA GLN A 31 -20.41 -12.50 -18.10
C GLN A 31 -18.97 -12.62 -17.58
N SER A 32 -17.97 -12.46 -18.43
CA SER A 32 -16.55 -12.45 -18.03
C SER A 32 -16.14 -11.21 -17.24
N VAL A 33 -16.80 -10.07 -17.46
CA VAL A 33 -16.53 -8.83 -16.69
C VAL A 33 -17.05 -8.94 -15.25
N ASN A 34 -18.20 -9.57 -15.01
CA ASN A 34 -18.79 -9.64 -13.67
C ASN A 34 -18.07 -10.61 -12.72
N THR A 35 -17.56 -11.74 -13.20
CA THR A 35 -16.74 -12.67 -12.39
C THR A 35 -15.32 -12.16 -12.16
N LEU A 36 -14.74 -11.41 -13.11
CA LEU A 36 -13.46 -10.72 -12.94
C LEU A 36 -13.56 -9.57 -11.92
N ASN A 37 -14.66 -8.81 -11.93
CA ASN A 37 -14.88 -7.70 -11.00
C ASN A 37 -14.97 -8.16 -9.54
N THR A 38 -15.60 -9.30 -9.29
CA THR A 38 -15.79 -9.83 -7.93
C THR A 38 -14.48 -10.40 -7.35
N ALA A 39 -13.59 -10.96 -8.21
CA ALA A 39 -12.24 -11.35 -7.84
C ALA A 39 -11.33 -10.12 -7.62
N MET A 40 -11.49 -9.07 -8.43
CA MET A 40 -10.77 -7.80 -8.30
C MET A 40 -11.11 -7.10 -6.97
N GLU A 41 -12.38 -7.03 -6.57
CA GLU A 41 -12.82 -6.37 -5.33
C GLU A 41 -12.25 -6.98 -4.05
N LYS A 42 -12.08 -8.32 -3.99
CA LYS A 42 -11.44 -9.00 -2.84
C LYS A 42 -9.92 -8.86 -2.80
N LEU A 43 -9.25 -8.77 -3.96
CA LEU A 43 -7.82 -8.49 -4.07
C LEU A 43 -7.48 -7.00 -3.84
N ASN A 44 -8.46 -6.11 -4.00
CA ASN A 44 -8.25 -4.66 -4.00
C ASN A 44 -7.93 -4.09 -2.60
N GLN A 45 -8.53 -4.61 -1.53
CA GLN A 45 -8.42 -3.98 -0.20
C GLN A 45 -7.02 -4.12 0.44
N GLU A 46 -6.41 -5.31 0.40
CA GLU A 46 -5.04 -5.51 0.88
C GLU A 46 -4.02 -4.81 -0.06
N THR A 47 -4.27 -4.85 -1.37
CA THR A 47 -3.42 -4.17 -2.35
C THR A 47 -3.38 -2.66 -2.10
N VAL A 48 -4.50 -2.02 -1.75
CA VAL A 48 -4.54 -0.58 -1.44
C VAL A 48 -3.64 -0.24 -0.25
N LYS A 49 -3.68 -1.03 0.84
CA LYS A 49 -2.82 -0.78 2.02
C LYS A 49 -1.35 -1.02 1.72
N ILE A 50 -1.02 -2.03 0.92
CA ILE A 50 0.35 -2.29 0.48
C ILE A 50 0.86 -1.14 -0.42
N THR A 51 0.08 -0.72 -1.41
CA THR A 51 0.43 0.40 -2.29
C THR A 51 0.58 1.70 -1.49
N GLN A 52 -0.31 1.95 -0.53
CA GLN A 52 -0.21 3.08 0.37
C GLN A 52 1.08 3.03 1.20
N GLN A 53 1.39 1.89 1.82
CA GLN A 53 2.62 1.70 2.59
C GLN A 53 3.86 1.94 1.74
N ASN A 54 3.92 1.38 0.53
CA ASN A 54 5.06 1.55 -0.38
C ASN A 54 5.24 3.01 -0.78
N ALA A 55 4.15 3.72 -1.07
CA ALA A 55 4.19 5.12 -1.44
C ALA A 55 4.58 6.04 -0.25
N LEU A 56 4.11 5.74 0.97
CA LEU A 56 4.56 6.43 2.19
C LEU A 56 6.06 6.21 2.42
N ASN A 57 6.53 4.97 2.31
CA ASN A 57 7.93 4.62 2.48
C ASN A 57 8.84 5.21 1.41
N ALA A 58 8.38 5.31 0.16
CA ALA A 58 9.13 5.95 -0.91
C ALA A 58 9.33 7.45 -0.69
N LYS A 59 8.42 8.10 0.06
CA LYS A 59 8.47 9.54 0.39
C LYS A 59 9.06 9.82 1.77
N SER A 60 9.19 8.80 2.61
CA SER A 60 9.70 8.94 3.96
C SER A 60 11.19 9.26 3.94
N SER A 61 11.55 10.39 4.53
CA SER A 61 12.95 10.72 4.84
C SER A 61 13.37 10.29 6.25
N SER A 62 12.40 9.93 7.10
CA SER A 62 12.60 9.58 8.50
C SER A 62 11.90 8.25 8.80
N GLY A 63 12.66 7.17 8.66
CA GLY A 63 12.22 5.83 9.03
C GLY A 63 11.24 5.18 8.06
N VAL A 64 10.63 4.11 8.53
CA VAL A 64 9.79 3.21 7.75
C VAL A 64 8.38 3.12 8.36
N TYR A 65 7.37 3.28 7.52
CA TYR A 65 5.96 3.09 7.83
C TYR A 65 5.55 1.64 7.62
N LEU A 66 4.88 1.09 8.62
CA LEU A 66 4.17 -0.18 8.61
C LEU A 66 2.69 0.12 8.83
N LEU A 67 1.84 -0.24 7.87
CA LEU A 67 0.41 0.01 7.95
C LEU A 67 -0.30 -1.26 8.42
N PRO A 68 -1.17 -1.18 9.45
CA PRO A 68 -2.06 -2.28 9.77
C PRO A 68 -2.89 -2.68 8.55
N GLY A 69 -2.96 -3.99 8.28
CA GLY A 69 -3.66 -4.54 7.12
C GLY A 69 -2.84 -4.58 5.82
N ALA A 70 -1.67 -3.93 5.74
CA ALA A 70 -0.75 -4.17 4.62
C ALA A 70 -0.02 -5.52 4.77
N ASN A 71 0.32 -5.89 6.02
CA ASN A 71 1.01 -7.14 6.38
C ASN A 71 2.29 -7.42 5.56
N THR A 72 2.88 -6.38 4.96
CA THR A 72 4.08 -6.48 4.14
C THR A 72 5.29 -5.95 4.90
N PRO A 73 6.44 -6.65 4.81
CA PRO A 73 7.67 -6.12 5.35
C PRO A 73 8.10 -4.86 4.58
N ALA A 74 8.71 -3.92 5.29
CA ALA A 74 9.34 -2.74 4.72
C ALA A 74 10.82 -2.67 5.10
N LEU A 75 11.61 -2.07 4.21
CA LEU A 75 13.07 -1.98 4.36
C LEU A 75 13.44 -0.63 4.99
N LEU A 76 14.26 -0.68 6.03
CA LEU A 76 14.85 0.47 6.69
C LEU A 76 16.38 0.41 6.56
N LYS A 77 16.97 1.39 5.89
CA LYS A 77 18.42 1.57 5.91
C LYS A 77 18.82 2.30 7.17
N SER A 78 19.70 1.70 7.97
CA SER A 78 20.14 2.24 9.26
C SER A 78 21.66 2.21 9.41
N GLN A 79 22.16 2.78 10.50
CA GLN A 79 23.59 2.79 10.83
C GLN A 79 24.15 1.37 11.11
N ILE A 80 23.28 0.42 11.45
CA ILE A 80 23.64 -0.98 11.74
C ILE A 80 23.36 -1.92 10.55
N GLY A 81 23.03 -1.37 9.38
CA GLY A 81 22.70 -2.12 8.16
C GLY A 81 21.24 -1.97 7.72
N THR A 82 20.85 -2.72 6.69
CA THR A 82 19.47 -2.74 6.22
C THR A 82 18.64 -3.73 7.04
N LEU A 83 17.54 -3.23 7.59
CA LEU A 83 16.60 -3.98 8.41
C LEU A 83 15.29 -4.16 7.65
N LYS A 84 14.80 -5.40 7.58
CA LYS A 84 13.46 -5.71 7.10
C LYS A 84 12.53 -5.81 8.29
N MET A 85 11.59 -4.88 8.39
CA MET A 85 10.67 -4.77 9.51
C MET A 85 9.25 -5.12 9.08
N SER A 86 8.51 -5.83 9.92
CA SER A 86 7.09 -6.14 9.70
C SER A 86 6.32 -6.12 11.01
N LEU A 87 5.07 -5.70 10.95
CA LEU A 87 4.16 -5.68 12.09
C LEU A 87 3.25 -6.91 12.02
N VAL A 88 3.24 -7.72 13.07
CA VAL A 88 2.42 -8.94 13.16
C VAL A 88 1.70 -9.02 14.50
N ASN A 89 0.79 -9.99 14.67
CA ASN A 89 0.05 -10.22 15.92
C ASN A 89 -0.66 -8.97 16.48
N ILE A 90 -1.26 -8.15 15.60
CA ILE A 90 -1.99 -6.96 16.01
C ILE A 90 -3.29 -7.40 16.69
N ALA A 91 -3.45 -7.04 17.96
CA ALA A 91 -4.61 -7.40 18.77
C ALA A 91 -4.99 -6.28 19.73
N GLN A 92 -6.26 -6.22 20.10
CA GLN A 92 -6.73 -5.26 21.10
C GLN A 92 -6.29 -5.70 22.51
N ASN A 93 -5.92 -4.74 23.35
CA ASN A 93 -5.67 -4.93 24.77
C ASN A 93 -6.44 -3.89 25.61
N ALA A 94 -6.34 -3.97 26.94
CA ALA A 94 -7.08 -3.07 27.85
C ALA A 94 -6.76 -1.58 27.66
N ASP A 95 -5.51 -1.27 27.29
CA ASP A 95 -4.97 0.08 27.19
C ASP A 95 -4.80 0.56 25.73
N GLY A 96 -5.24 -0.21 24.72
CA GLY A 96 -5.02 0.08 23.31
C GLY A 96 -4.76 -1.17 22.45
N THR A 97 -3.62 -1.21 21.77
CA THR A 97 -3.25 -2.26 20.82
C THR A 97 -1.93 -2.91 21.19
N THR A 98 -1.87 -4.24 21.23
CA THR A 98 -0.61 -5.00 21.22
C THR A 98 -0.26 -5.36 19.79
N ALA A 99 1.03 -5.32 19.46
CA ALA A 99 1.56 -5.87 18.22
C ALA A 99 2.95 -6.46 18.46
N THR A 100 3.47 -7.22 17.50
CA THR A 100 4.85 -7.70 17.49
C THR A 100 5.56 -7.06 16.31
N LEU A 101 6.63 -6.32 16.59
CA LEU A 101 7.54 -5.82 15.57
C LEU A 101 8.60 -6.90 15.31
N ARG A 102 8.53 -7.50 14.13
CA ARG A 102 9.53 -8.46 13.65
C ARG A 102 10.59 -7.73 12.85
N ILE A 103 11.85 -7.86 13.24
CA ILE A 103 13.00 -7.24 12.61
C ILE A 103 13.93 -8.33 12.12
N LYS A 104 14.23 -8.29 10.81
CA LYS A 104 15.20 -9.19 10.19
C LYS A 104 16.35 -8.41 9.60
N GLY A 105 17.58 -8.86 9.84
CA GLY A 105 18.72 -8.38 9.07
C GLY A 105 18.59 -8.79 7.59
N GLU A 106 18.89 -7.89 6.66
CA GLU A 106 19.00 -8.25 5.24
C GLU A 106 20.35 -8.95 4.94
N SER A 107 21.40 -8.61 5.70
CA SER A 107 22.71 -9.25 5.59
C SER A 107 22.75 -10.60 6.31
N THR A 108 23.79 -11.37 6.00
CA THR A 108 24.17 -12.59 6.73
C THR A 108 24.97 -12.28 8.00
N ASP A 109 25.21 -11.01 8.30
CA ASP A 109 25.96 -10.61 9.47
C ASP A 109 25.07 -10.62 10.72
N PRO A 110 25.63 -10.89 11.90
CA PRO A 110 24.92 -10.73 13.17
C PRO A 110 24.41 -9.29 13.34
N LEU A 111 23.17 -9.14 13.78
CA LEU A 111 22.59 -7.83 14.09
C LEU A 111 23.04 -7.41 15.51
N PRO A 112 23.80 -6.31 15.69
CA PRO A 112 24.19 -5.85 17.02
C PRO A 112 22.96 -5.39 17.82
N ALA A 113 23.13 -5.25 19.14
CA ALA A 113 22.09 -4.64 19.98
C ALA A 113 21.87 -3.19 19.54
N PHE A 114 20.62 -2.73 19.54
CA PHE A 114 20.28 -1.38 19.10
C PHE A 114 19.03 -0.86 19.81
N SER A 115 18.87 0.46 19.80
CA SER A 115 17.65 1.15 20.18
C SER A 115 17.01 1.82 18.96
N GLY A 116 15.71 2.04 19.02
CA GLY A 116 14.97 2.77 18.00
C GLY A 116 13.75 3.48 18.58
N THR A 117 13.22 4.43 17.82
CA THR A 117 11.97 5.09 18.16
C THR A 117 10.85 4.51 17.30
N VAL A 118 9.79 4.05 17.97
CA VAL A 118 8.54 3.65 17.33
C VAL A 118 7.52 4.73 17.57
N GLU A 119 6.90 5.21 16.51
CA GLU A 119 5.76 6.11 16.54
C GLU A 119 4.52 5.44 16.01
N TRP A 120 3.36 5.80 16.53
CA TRP A 120 2.09 5.31 16.01
C TRP A 120 1.02 6.37 16.15
N GLY A 121 0.04 6.31 15.26
CA GLY A 121 -1.06 7.24 15.24
C GLY A 121 -1.98 6.98 14.06
N GLN A 122 -2.64 8.04 13.63
CA GLN A 122 -3.55 8.04 12.50
C GLN A 122 -2.98 8.85 11.35
N ILE A 123 -3.31 8.47 10.12
CA ILE A 123 -3.01 9.24 8.93
C ILE A 123 -4.30 9.89 8.46
N GLN A 124 -4.32 11.22 8.40
CA GLN A 124 -5.41 12.01 7.84
C GLN A 124 -4.97 12.60 6.49
N GLY A 125 -5.84 12.55 5.48
CA GLY A 125 -5.52 13.02 4.12
C GLY A 125 -5.28 11.88 3.12
N THR A 126 -4.48 12.15 2.09
CA THR A 126 -4.16 11.19 1.02
C THR A 126 -2.70 10.78 1.08
N THR A 127 -2.32 9.73 0.35
CA THR A 127 -0.92 9.29 0.21
C THR A 127 0.01 10.38 -0.36
N ASP A 128 -0.54 11.41 -1.02
CA ASP A 128 0.22 12.53 -1.57
C ASP A 128 0.36 13.71 -0.62
N SER A 129 -0.64 13.93 0.22
CA SER A 129 -0.64 14.97 1.24
C SER A 129 -1.36 14.45 2.46
N TYR A 130 -0.59 14.08 3.48
CA TYR A 130 -1.10 13.53 4.72
C TYR A 130 -0.56 14.30 5.93
N GLN A 131 -1.31 14.17 7.02
CA GLN A 131 -0.89 14.58 8.36
C GLN A 131 -0.98 13.37 9.29
N GLU A 132 0.08 13.17 10.06
CA GLU A 132 0.05 12.23 11.18
C GLU A 132 -0.65 12.93 12.36
N VAL A 133 -1.70 12.32 12.90
CA VAL A 133 -2.49 12.86 14.00
C VAL A 133 -2.56 11.85 15.14
N ASN A 134 -2.75 12.36 16.36
CA ASN A 134 -2.77 11.55 17.58
C ASN A 134 -1.50 10.70 17.76
N VAL A 135 -0.35 11.24 17.34
CA VAL A 135 0.93 10.53 17.34
C VAL A 135 1.43 10.34 18.76
N LYS A 136 1.84 9.11 19.06
CA LYS A 136 2.54 8.72 20.28
C LYS A 136 3.83 8.00 19.91
N ASN A 137 4.76 7.94 20.86
CA ASN A 137 6.03 7.29 20.65
C ASN A 137 6.43 6.39 21.82
N GLN A 138 7.33 5.45 21.52
CA GLN A 138 7.94 4.53 22.46
C GLN A 138 9.35 4.21 21.98
N LEU A 139 10.30 4.17 22.91
CA LEU A 139 11.62 3.62 22.65
C LEU A 139 11.58 2.10 22.69
N ILE A 140 12.20 1.46 21.70
CA ILE A 140 12.40 0.03 21.65
C ILE A 140 13.88 -0.29 21.78
N ASN A 141 14.17 -1.42 22.43
CA ASN A 141 15.52 -1.96 22.53
C ASN A 141 15.51 -3.38 21.98
N ALA A 142 16.37 -3.64 21.01
CA ALA A 142 16.59 -4.95 20.43
C ALA A 142 17.87 -5.55 21.00
N PRO A 143 17.84 -6.80 21.50
CA PRO A 143 19.05 -7.49 21.89
C PRO A 143 19.93 -7.79 20.66
N ALA A 144 21.22 -8.01 20.89
CA ALA A 144 22.10 -8.49 19.83
C ALA A 144 21.66 -9.88 19.38
N SER A 145 21.55 -10.08 18.07
CA SER A 145 21.28 -11.37 17.45
C SER A 145 22.57 -11.94 16.87
N VAL A 146 23.05 -13.01 17.51
CA VAL A 146 24.28 -13.72 17.11
C VAL A 146 24.02 -14.71 15.96
N LEU A 147 22.75 -15.00 15.67
CA LEU A 147 22.32 -15.94 14.64
C LEU A 147 22.10 -15.22 13.30
N ALA A 148 22.49 -15.88 12.21
CA ALA A 148 22.29 -15.42 10.83
C ALA A 148 21.34 -16.38 10.08
N PRO A 149 20.28 -15.89 9.41
CA PRO A 149 19.83 -14.50 9.40
C PRO A 149 19.27 -14.08 10.78
N SER A 150 19.58 -12.85 11.20
CA SER A 150 19.07 -12.32 12.46
C SER A 150 17.56 -12.10 12.36
N ASP A 151 16.80 -12.65 13.31
CA ASP A 151 15.35 -12.49 13.45
C ASP A 151 15.05 -12.13 14.90
N VAL A 152 14.49 -10.94 15.12
CA VAL A 152 14.20 -10.39 16.44
C VAL A 152 12.74 -9.97 16.48
N ASP A 153 11.99 -10.54 17.42
CA ASP A 153 10.60 -10.18 17.68
C ASP A 153 10.53 -9.30 18.93
N ILE A 154 10.03 -8.07 18.79
CA ILE A 154 9.86 -7.11 19.89
C ILE A 154 8.36 -6.87 20.12
N PRO A 155 7.83 -7.15 21.32
CA PRO A 155 6.46 -6.81 21.65
C PRO A 155 6.29 -5.28 21.76
N LEU A 156 5.26 -4.75 21.11
CA LEU A 156 4.88 -3.34 21.14
C LEU A 156 3.55 -3.15 21.88
N GLN A 157 3.50 -2.15 22.75
CA GLN A 157 2.32 -1.76 23.51
C GLN A 157 1.85 -0.36 23.05
N LEU A 158 1.04 -0.33 22.01
CA LEU A 158 0.56 0.88 21.36
C LEU A 158 -0.62 1.46 22.15
N SER A 159 -0.29 2.26 23.15
CA SER A 159 -1.24 2.73 24.16
C SER A 159 -2.16 3.84 23.63
N GLY A 160 -3.45 3.76 23.98
CA GLY A 160 -4.52 4.69 23.65
C GLY A 160 -4.84 4.79 22.15
N VAL A 161 -4.68 3.69 21.42
CA VAL A 161 -5.21 3.49 20.07
C VAL A 161 -5.73 2.06 19.95
N THR A 162 -6.94 1.87 19.43
CA THR A 162 -7.47 0.51 19.15
C THR A 162 -6.94 0.00 17.80
N PRO A 163 -6.98 -1.32 17.53
CA PRO A 163 -6.47 -1.85 16.26
C PRO A 163 -7.13 -1.20 15.03
N ASP A 164 -8.43 -0.93 15.11
CA ASP A 164 -9.20 -0.27 14.04
C ASP A 164 -8.85 1.21 13.85
N GLN A 165 -8.36 1.86 14.91
CA GLN A 165 -7.93 3.25 14.89
C GLN A 165 -6.44 3.42 14.57
N LEU A 166 -5.67 2.33 14.55
CA LEU A 166 -4.25 2.37 14.25
C LEU A 166 -4.06 2.61 12.74
N GLY A 167 -3.62 3.81 12.38
CA GLY A 167 -3.39 4.19 10.99
C GLY A 167 -2.00 3.79 10.49
N PHE A 168 -0.99 3.91 11.35
CA PHE A 168 0.39 3.57 11.02
C PHE A 168 1.21 3.25 12.27
N VAL A 169 2.31 2.53 12.04
CA VAL A 169 3.44 2.41 12.95
C VAL A 169 4.69 2.79 12.17
N ARG A 170 5.42 3.82 12.62
CA ARG A 170 6.64 4.32 11.98
C ARG A 170 7.85 4.02 12.87
N ILE A 171 8.88 3.40 12.31
CA ILE A 171 10.10 3.07 13.03
C ILE A 171 11.25 3.89 12.47
N HIS A 172 11.95 4.61 13.33
CA HIS A 172 13.01 5.53 12.94
C HIS A 172 14.07 5.65 14.05
N ASP A 173 15.07 6.51 13.85
CA ASP A 173 16.16 6.78 14.81
C ASP A 173 16.86 5.54 15.36
N ILE A 174 17.20 4.60 14.47
CA ILE A 174 17.95 3.41 14.85
C ILE A 174 19.39 3.79 15.23
N GLN A 175 19.75 3.51 16.47
CA GLN A 175 21.07 3.76 17.04
C GLN A 175 21.64 2.45 17.60
N PRO A 176 22.93 2.13 17.34
CA PRO A 176 23.60 1.04 18.04
C PRO A 176 23.50 1.27 19.55
N ALA A 177 23.22 0.21 20.32
CA ALA A 177 23.30 0.30 21.76
C ALA A 177 24.76 0.57 22.14
N ALA A 178 25.00 1.55 23.01
CA ALA A 178 26.34 1.76 23.55
C ALA A 178 26.80 0.45 24.23
N GLN A 179 27.93 -0.09 23.74
CA GLN A 179 28.56 -1.28 24.30
C GLN A 179 29.20 -1.01 25.66
#